data_AF-A0A0C2I1B5-F1
#
_entry.id   AF-A0A0C2I1B5-F1
#
_cell.length_a   1.000
_cell.length_b   1.000
_cell.length_c   1.000
_cell.angle_alpha   90.00
_cell.angle_beta   90.00
_cell.angle_gamma   90.00
#
_symmetry.space_group_name_H-M   'P 1'
#
loop_
_entity.id
_entity.type
_entity.pdbx_description
1 polymer ?
#
loop_
_entity_poly.entity_id
_entity_poly.type
_entity_poly.pdbx_seq_one_letter_code
_entity_poly.pdbx_strand_id
1 'polypeptide(L)' 'MRLRSKLMMELISRVNAWELSQKDAAKRLGITQPRLNDLLNGKIDKFSLDALVNLSAPAQLDVDLCFGPGAIQLA' A
#
# COMPACT_ATOMS: atom_id res chain seq x y z
N MET A 1 -12.72 -4.11 0.95
CA MET A 1 -12.02 -3.16 1.86
C MET A 1 -10.81 -3.77 2.56
N ARG A 2 -10.92 -4.93 3.21
CA ARG A 2 -9.84 -5.52 4.03
C ARG A 2 -8.45 -5.57 3.37
N LEU A 3 -8.36 -6.03 2.13
CA LEU A 3 -7.08 -6.13 1.41
C LEU A 3 -6.41 -4.76 1.20
N ARG A 4 -7.17 -3.78 0.65
CA ARG A 4 -6.65 -2.42 0.42
C ARG A 4 -6.19 -1.78 1.72
N SER A 5 -7.02 -1.89 2.77
CA SER A 5 -6.69 -1.33 4.09
C SER A 5 -5.43 -1.95 4.67
N LYS A 6 -5.27 -3.29 4.57
CA LYS A 6 -4.06 -3.97 5.05
C LYS A 6 -2.81 -3.50 4.29
N LEU A 7 -2.85 -3.51 2.95
CA LEU A 7 -1.72 -3.07 2.15
C LEU A 7 -1.36 -1.60 2.39
N MET A 8 -2.35 -0.72 2.54
CA MET A 8 -2.11 0.68 2.90
C MET A 8 -1.39 0.83 4.25
N MET A 9 -1.80 0.09 5.28
CA MET A 9 -1.15 0.15 6.59
C MET A 9 0.31 -0.32 6.53
N GLU A 10 0.58 -1.42 5.81
CA GLU A 10 1.96 -1.90 5.62
C GLU A 10 2.83 -0.87 4.87
N LEU A 11 2.27 -0.24 3.83
CA LEU A 11 2.97 0.84 3.12
C LEU A 11 3.25 2.04 4.02
N ILE A 12 2.29 2.49 4.83
CA ILE A 12 2.49 3.62 5.76
C ILE A 12 3.58 3.26 6.78
N SER A 13 3.52 2.07 7.36
CA SER A 13 4.54 1.59 8.31
C SER A 13 5.93 1.57 7.65
N ARG A 14 6.04 1.01 6.45
CA ARG A 14 7.29 0.96 5.69
C ARG A 14 7.86 2.33 5.40
N VAL A 15 7.02 3.28 4.96
CA VAL A 15 7.45 4.64 4.64
C VAL A 15 7.94 5.37 5.90
N ASN A 16 7.23 5.24 7.02
CA ASN A 16 7.62 5.87 8.29
C ASN A 16 8.96 5.33 8.81
N ALA A 17 9.25 4.04 8.58
CA ALA A 17 10.51 3.41 8.97
C ALA A 17 11.73 3.89 8.17
N TRP A 18 11.55 4.66 7.09
CA TRP A 18 12.68 5.21 6.33
C TRP A 18 13.33 6.43 6.98
N GLU A 19 12.67 7.07 7.94
CA GLU A 19 13.15 8.31 8.59
C GLU A 19 13.52 9.42 7.58
N LEU A 20 12.86 9.41 6.42
CA LEU A 20 13.05 10.38 5.35
C LEU A 20 12.06 11.55 5.49
N SER A 21 12.43 12.70 4.90
CA SER A 21 11.46 13.75 4.66
C SER A 21 10.34 13.25 3.75
N GLN A 22 9.14 13.83 3.85
CA GLN A 22 8.05 13.50 2.93
C GLN A 22 8.42 13.74 1.46
N LYS A 23 9.32 14.70 1.18
CA LYS A 23 9.82 14.95 -0.18
C LYS A 23 10.62 13.76 -0.71
N ASP A 24 11.53 13.25 0.12
CA ASP A 24 12.43 12.18 -0.28
C ASP A 24 11.70 10.83 -0.31
N ALA A 25 10.78 10.60 0.62
CA ALA A 25 9.88 9.45 0.58
C ALA A 25 8.99 9.44 -0.67
N ALA A 26 8.43 10.60 -1.06
CA ALA A 26 7.62 10.72 -2.27
C ALA A 26 8.45 10.44 -3.52
N LYS A 27 9.68 10.98 -3.58
CA LYS A 27 10.63 10.71 -4.66
C LYS A 27 11.01 9.23 -4.73
N ARG A 28 11.29 8.59 -3.60
CA ARG A 28 11.59 7.14 -3.53
C ARG A 28 10.43 6.29 -4.02
N LEU A 29 9.20 6.67 -3.69
CA LEU A 29 7.98 6.01 -4.16
C LEU A 29 7.60 6.36 -5.61
N GLY A 30 8.28 7.30 -6.26
CA GLY A 30 7.94 7.75 -7.61
C GLY A 30 6.60 8.48 -7.70
N ILE A 31 6.13 9.10 -6.62
CA ILE A 31 4.86 9.83 -6.56
C ILE A 31 5.05 11.29 -6.15
N THR A 32 4.00 12.08 -6.32
CA THR A 32 3.97 13.46 -5.84
C THR A 32 3.83 13.52 -4.31
N GLN A 33 4.34 14.58 -3.70
CA GLN A 33 4.18 14.82 -2.25
C GLN A 33 2.71 14.85 -1.79
N PRO A 34 1.77 15.50 -2.49
CA PRO A 34 0.35 15.46 -2.10
C PRO A 34 -0.22 14.04 -2.08
N ARG A 35 0.20 13.18 -3.02
CA ARG A 35 -0.24 11.78 -3.05
C ARG A 35 0.39 10.97 -1.91
N LEU A 36 1.65 11.23 -1.57
CA LEU A 36 2.24 10.67 -0.35
C LEU A 36 1.47 11.10 0.90
N ASN A 37 1.10 12.38 1.00
CA ASN A 37 0.33 12.87 2.14
C ASN A 37 -1.04 12.19 2.24
N ASP A 38 -1.72 11.98 1.11
CA ASP A 38 -2.97 11.21 1.10
C ASP A 38 -2.76 9.76 1.57
N LEU A 39 -1.63 9.11 1.21
CA LEU A 39 -1.26 7.78 1.70
C LEU A 39 -1.03 7.79 3.21
N LEU A 40 -0.17 8.68 3.72
CA LEU A 40 0.21 8.76 5.15
C LEU A 40 -0.97 9.11 6.06
N ASN A 41 -1.96 9.86 5.55
CA ASN A 41 -3.20 10.15 6.28
C ASN A 41 -4.28 9.08 6.10
N GLY A 42 -3.97 7.95 5.45
CA GLY A 42 -4.89 6.82 5.34
C GLY A 42 -6.13 7.08 4.47
N LYS A 43 -6.06 7.98 3.48
CA LYS A 43 -7.20 8.32 2.60
C LYS A 43 -7.49 7.21 1.59
N ILE A 44 -7.99 6.08 2.09
CA ILE A 44 -8.20 4.83 1.37
C ILE A 44 -9.16 4.92 0.17
N ASP A 45 -10.06 5.90 0.18
CA ASP A 45 -10.97 6.23 -0.92
C ASP A 45 -10.22 6.73 -2.17
N LYS A 46 -9.03 7.32 -2.01
CA LYS A 46 -8.20 7.86 -3.11
C LYS A 46 -7.26 6.85 -3.76
N PHE A 47 -7.24 5.61 -3.26
CA PHE A 47 -6.32 4.56 -3.73
C PHE A 47 -7.08 3.32 -4.14
N SER A 48 -7.01 2.95 -5.43
CA SER A 48 -7.38 1.62 -5.88
C SER A 48 -6.44 0.57 -5.27
N LEU A 49 -6.83 -0.72 -5.32
CA LEU A 49 -5.92 -1.80 -4.94
C LEU A 49 -4.66 -1.78 -5.82
N ASP A 50 -4.85 -1.64 -7.14
CA ASP A 50 -3.77 -1.54 -8.12
C ASP A 50 -2.78 -0.40 -7.79
N ALA A 51 -3.30 0.78 -7.41
CA ALA A 51 -2.44 1.89 -7.01
C ALA A 51 -1.58 1.57 -5.78
N LEU A 52 -2.10 0.78 -4.84
CA LEU A 52 -1.34 0.36 -3.65
C LEU A 52 -0.31 -0.74 -4.00
N VAL A 53 -0.67 -1.67 -4.88
CA VAL A 53 0.27 -2.69 -5.39
C VAL A 53 1.42 -2.03 -6.15
N ASN A 54 1.14 -1.03 -6.99
CA ASN A 54 2.19 -0.28 -7.70
C ASN A 54 3.14 0.49 -6.77
N LEU A 55 2.72 0.77 -5.53
CA LEU A 55 3.58 1.39 -4.52
C LEU A 55 4.41 0.37 -3.73
N SER A 56 4.09 -0.93 -3.76
CA SER A 56 4.80 -1.94 -2.99
C SER A 56 6.22 -2.17 -3.52
N ALA A 57 6.39 -2.21 -4.84
CA ALA A 57 7.69 -2.36 -5.48
C ALA A 57 8.71 -1.25 -5.09
N PRO A 58 8.42 0.05 -5.27
CA PRO A 58 9.35 1.10 -4.82
C PRO A 58 9.43 1.18 -3.28
N ALA A 59 8.43 0.68 -2.55
CA ALA A 59 8.51 0.52 -1.10
C ALA A 59 9.38 -0.68 -0.65
N GLN A 60 9.88 -1.51 -1.58
CA GLN A 60 10.59 -2.77 -1.33
C GLN A 60 9.75 -3.74 -0.49
N LEU A 61 8.44 -3.70 -0.65
CA LEU A 61 7.48 -4.55 0.04
C LEU A 61 7.05 -5.65 -0.93
N ASP A 62 7.37 -6.90 -0.57
CA ASP A 62 6.91 -8.06 -1.33
C ASP A 62 5.44 -8.35 -0.99
N VAL A 63 4.63 -8.62 -2.00
CA VAL A 63 3.17 -8.75 -1.86
C VAL A 63 2.69 -9.99 -2.59
N ASP A 64 2.24 -10.97 -1.82
CA ASP A 64 1.58 -12.17 -2.34
C ASP A 64 0.09 -12.17 -2.06
N LEU A 65 -0.67 -12.71 -3.02
CA LEU A 65 -2.11 -12.92 -2.95
C LEU A 65 -2.40 -14.41 -3.09
N CYS A 66 -2.61 -15.07 -1.96
CA CYS A 66 -2.96 -16.48 -1.93
C CYS A 66 -4.48 -16.65 -1.86
N PHE A 67 -5.02 -17.46 -2.76
CA PHE A 67 -6.41 -17.91 -2.70
C PHE A 67 -6.40 -19.33 -2.12
N GLY A 68 -6.99 -19.51 -0.93
CA GLY A 68 -7.23 -20.83 -0.38
C GLY A 68 -8.36 -21.54 -1.14
N PRO A 69 -8.54 -22.87 -0.97
CA PRO A 69 -9.71 -23.55 -1.50
C PRO A 69 -10.94 -22.80 -0.98
N GLY A 70 -11.69 -22.18 -1.88
CA GLY A 70 -12.98 -21.61 -1.56
C GLY A 70 -13.80 -22.70 -0.88
N ALA A 71 -14.61 -22.35 0.10
CA ALA A 71 -15.57 -23.28 0.68
C ALA A 71 -16.52 -23.75 -0.42
N ILE A 72 -16.11 -24.76 -1.18
CA ILE A 72 -17.01 -25.60 -1.95
C ILE A 72 -17.64 -26.47 -0.88
N GLN A 73 -18.72 -25.98 -0.30
CA GLN A 73 -19.65 -26.82 0.41
C GLN A 73 -20.26 -27.74 -0.67
N LEU A 74 -19.62 -28.89 -0.91
CA LEU A 74 -20.27 -29.98 -1.59
C LEU A 74 -21.38 -30.45 -0.65
N ALA A 75 -22.61 -30.10 -1.00
CA ALA A 75 -23.83 -30.74 -0.52
C ALA A 75 -24.51 -31.36 -1.74
#